data_AF-A0A4S4KL75-F1
#
_entry.id   AF-A0A4S4KL75-F1
#
_cell.length_a   1.000
_cell.length_b   1.000
_cell.length_c   1.000
_cell.angle_alpha   90.00
_cell.angle_beta   90.00
_cell.angle_gamma   90.00
#
_symmetry.space_group_name_H-M   'P 1'
#
loop_
_entity.id
_entity.type
_entity.pdbx_description
1 polymer ?
#
loop_
_entity_poly.entity_id
_entity_poly.type
_entity_poly.pdbx_seq_one_letter_code
_entity_poly.pdbx_strand_id
1 'polypeptide(L)'
;MFPEERYGEGDTYLILDVLPPELATGAFERLREEVEWNTMSHRGGEVPRLVAVEGEIASDGGFPVYRHPADATPPLSAFSTTVERIRAHVSRLLGQPLNHALVQFYRHGGDYISEHSDKTIDVVRGSSIVNLLQILVSPSVPNAP
;
A
#
# COMPACT_ATOMS: atom_id res chain seq x y z
N MET A 1 20.58 5.95 6.07
CA MET A 1 21.45 5.14 5.20
C MET A 1 20.63 3.93 4.78
N PHE A 2 20.51 3.66 3.48
CA PHE A 2 19.77 2.49 3.01
C PHE A 2 20.54 1.19 3.30
N PRO A 3 19.85 0.05 3.47
CA PRO A 3 20.50 -1.24 3.69
C PRO A 3 21.48 -1.57 2.56
N GLU A 4 22.60 -2.21 2.92
CA GLU A 4 23.55 -2.75 1.92
C GLU A 4 23.01 -4.01 1.26
N GLU A 5 22.23 -4.81 1.99
CA GLU A 5 21.62 -6.04 1.48
C GLU A 5 20.62 -5.74 0.35
N ARG A 6 20.73 -6.49 -0.74
CA ARG A 6 19.90 -6.36 -1.94
C ARG A 6 19.24 -7.69 -2.29
N TYR A 7 18.02 -7.60 -2.83
CA TYR A 7 17.21 -8.73 -3.26
C TYR A 7 16.87 -8.62 -4.76
N GLY A 8 16.31 -9.70 -5.32
CA GLY A 8 15.94 -9.75 -6.73
C GLY A 8 17.17 -9.60 -7.64
N GLU A 9 17.09 -8.72 -8.63
CA GLU A 9 18.19 -8.39 -9.54
C GLU A 9 19.17 -7.36 -8.94
N GLY A 10 19.12 -7.13 -7.62
CA GLY A 10 19.99 -6.20 -6.90
C GLY A 10 19.41 -4.79 -6.73
N ASP A 11 18.17 -4.56 -7.17
CA ASP A 11 17.46 -3.28 -7.13
C ASP A 11 16.43 -3.19 -5.99
N THR A 12 16.21 -4.28 -5.26
CA THR A 12 15.25 -4.37 -4.16
C THR A 12 15.97 -4.37 -2.81
N TYR A 13 15.38 -3.74 -1.78
CA TYR A 13 15.90 -3.73 -0.42
C TYR A 13 14.75 -3.65 0.60
N LEU A 14 15.01 -4.09 1.84
CA LEU A 14 14.02 -4.13 2.92
C LEU A 14 14.40 -3.15 4.04
N ILE A 15 13.45 -2.31 4.45
CA ILE A 15 13.59 -1.47 5.65
C ILE A 15 12.58 -1.97 6.70
N LEU A 16 13.10 -2.43 7.83
CA LEU A 16 12.31 -2.81 8.99
C LEU A 16 11.92 -1.57 9.79
N ASP A 17 10.75 -1.62 10.42
CA ASP A 17 10.24 -0.57 11.31
C ASP A 17 10.32 0.85 10.71
N VAL A 18 9.99 0.94 9.42
CA VAL A 18 10.14 2.17 8.63
C VAL A 18 9.28 3.32 9.15
N LEU A 19 8.16 3.00 9.81
CA LEU A 19 7.27 3.99 10.42
C LEU A 19 7.72 4.31 11.84
N PRO A 20 7.76 5.59 12.24
CA PRO A 20 8.05 5.94 13.61
C PRO A 20 6.92 5.46 14.54
N PRO A 21 7.20 5.12 15.81
CA PRO A 21 6.23 4.47 16.70
C PRO A 21 4.89 5.21 16.85
N GLU A 22 4.91 6.53 16.83
CA GLU A 22 3.72 7.40 16.92
C GLU A 22 2.83 7.36 15.67
N LEU A 23 3.38 6.92 14.54
CA LEU A 23 2.61 6.67 13.32
C LEU A 23 2.19 5.21 13.23
N ALA A 24 3.08 4.28 13.59
CA ALA A 24 2.82 2.83 13.53
C ALA A 24 1.75 2.37 14.53
N THR A 25 1.74 2.94 15.74
CA THR A 25 0.81 2.52 16.80
C THR A 25 -0.63 2.85 16.40
N GLY A 26 -1.48 1.82 16.34
CA GLY A 26 -2.88 1.93 15.91
C GLY A 26 -3.07 2.25 14.42
N ALA A 27 -2.00 2.20 13.61
CA ALA A 27 -2.09 2.52 12.17
C ALA A 27 -3.03 1.56 11.45
N PHE A 28 -2.96 0.28 11.79
CA PHE A 28 -3.78 -0.75 11.16
C PHE A 28 -5.27 -0.48 11.38
N GLU A 29 -5.68 -0.21 12.61
CA GLU A 29 -7.08 0.06 12.96
C GLU A 29 -7.58 1.34 12.29
N ARG A 30 -6.77 2.41 12.31
CA ARG A 30 -7.10 3.65 11.61
C ARG A 30 -7.22 3.45 10.11
N LEU A 31 -6.28 2.75 9.47
CA LEU A 31 -6.38 2.43 8.05
C LEU A 31 -7.67 1.66 7.76
N ARG A 32 -7.99 0.65 8.57
CA ARG A 32 -9.22 -0.14 8.43
C ARG A 32 -10.49 0.71 8.54
N GLU A 33 -10.49 1.76 9.36
CA GLU A 33 -11.66 2.63 9.59
C GLU A 33 -11.75 3.81 8.62
N GLU A 34 -10.61 4.40 8.25
CA GLU A 34 -10.51 5.61 7.43
C GLU A 34 -10.60 5.33 5.93
N VAL A 35 -10.10 4.18 5.47
CA VAL A 35 -10.03 3.84 4.05
C VAL A 35 -11.39 3.38 3.54
N GLU A 36 -11.81 3.92 2.40
CA GLU A 36 -13.03 3.51 1.72
C GLU A 36 -12.81 2.21 0.94
N TRP A 37 -13.08 1.09 1.61
CA TRP A 37 -12.85 -0.25 1.05
C TRP A 37 -13.84 -0.61 -0.04
N ASN A 38 -13.32 -1.14 -1.14
CA ASN A 38 -14.05 -1.62 -2.30
C ASN A 38 -13.70 -3.08 -2.59
N THR A 39 -14.57 -3.74 -3.35
CA THR A 39 -14.25 -5.00 -4.02
C THR A 39 -13.79 -4.72 -5.45
N MET A 40 -13.03 -5.65 -6.03
CA MET A 40 -12.55 -5.55 -7.41
C MET A 40 -12.68 -6.91 -8.08
N SER A 41 -13.10 -6.90 -9.35
CA SER A 41 -13.19 -8.12 -10.16
C SER A 41 -12.06 -8.20 -11.17
N HIS A 42 -11.50 -9.40 -11.32
CA HIS A 42 -10.50 -9.72 -12.32
C HIS A 42 -10.82 -11.06 -12.96
N ARG A 43 -10.93 -11.11 -14.30
CA ARG A 43 -11.26 -12.33 -15.06
C ARG A 43 -12.59 -12.95 -14.64
N GLY A 44 -13.58 -12.12 -14.32
CA GLY A 44 -14.93 -12.56 -13.98
C GLY A 44 -15.13 -13.04 -12.53
N GLY A 45 -14.11 -12.92 -11.67
CA GLY A 45 -14.21 -13.23 -10.24
C GLY A 45 -13.74 -12.08 -9.36
N GLU A 46 -14.38 -11.91 -8.20
CA GLU A 46 -13.92 -10.96 -7.17
C GLU A 46 -12.55 -11.41 -6.65
N VAL A 47 -11.62 -10.45 -6.49
CA VAL A 47 -10.33 -10.73 -5.86
C VAL A 47 -10.53 -10.97 -4.36
N PRO A 48 -9.83 -11.94 -3.75
CA PRO A 48 -10.06 -12.31 -2.35
C PRO A 48 -9.29 -11.36 -1.41
N ARG A 49 -9.67 -10.08 -1.42
CA ARG A 49 -9.20 -8.99 -0.54
C ARG A 49 -10.00 -7.72 -0.84
N LEU A 50 -10.05 -6.80 0.12
CA LEU A 50 -10.58 -5.46 -0.13
C LEU A 50 -9.49 -4.55 -0.66
N VAL A 51 -9.87 -3.57 -1.48
CA VAL A 51 -8.94 -2.63 -2.10
C VAL A 51 -9.45 -1.20 -2.00
N ALA A 52 -8.55 -0.23 -2.03
CA ALA A 52 -8.87 1.17 -2.26
C ALA A 52 -7.77 1.81 -3.10
N VAL A 53 -8.14 2.81 -3.90
CA VAL A 53 -7.19 3.60 -4.68
C VAL A 53 -7.22 5.01 -4.12
N GLU A 54 -6.10 5.48 -3.60
CA GLU A 54 -5.97 6.83 -3.06
C GLU A 54 -4.84 7.58 -3.77
N GLY A 55 -5.00 8.88 -3.97
CA GLY A 55 -3.99 9.68 -4.66
C GLY A 55 -4.08 11.18 -4.43
N GLU A 56 -3.10 11.88 -4.98
CA GLU A 56 -3.07 13.34 -5.02
C GLU A 56 -4.07 13.84 -6.09
N ILE A 57 -5.02 14.68 -5.65
CA ILE A 57 -5.98 15.34 -6.55
C ILE A 57 -5.57 16.80 -6.65
N ALA A 58 -5.15 17.21 -7.85
CA ALA A 58 -4.75 18.57 -8.15
C ALA A 58 -5.94 19.53 -8.13
N SER A 59 -5.68 20.83 -8.00
CA SER A 59 -6.71 21.89 -7.95
C SER A 59 -7.57 21.98 -9.20
N ASP A 60 -7.07 21.52 -10.34
CA ASP A 60 -7.79 21.43 -11.62
C ASP A 60 -8.57 20.11 -11.77
N GLY A 61 -8.55 19.24 -10.75
CA GLY A 61 -9.16 17.92 -10.75
C GLY A 61 -8.31 16.82 -11.38
N GLY A 62 -7.07 17.12 -11.81
CA GLY A 62 -6.15 16.09 -12.29
C GLY A 62 -5.73 15.13 -11.18
N PHE A 63 -5.52 13.86 -11.51
CA PHE A 63 -5.06 12.84 -10.56
C PHE A 63 -4.21 11.77 -11.26
N PRO A 64 -3.33 11.06 -10.53
CA PRO A 64 -2.51 10.00 -11.12
C PRO A 64 -3.35 8.76 -11.43
N VAL A 65 -3.06 8.12 -12.56
CA VAL A 65 -3.73 6.89 -12.99
C VAL A 65 -2.72 5.75 -12.95
N TYR A 66 -3.07 4.63 -12.30
CA TYR A 66 -2.31 3.39 -12.35
C TYR A 66 -3.11 2.27 -13.02
N ARG A 67 -2.82 2.01 -14.30
CA ARG A 67 -3.55 1.01 -15.09
C ARG A 67 -3.01 -0.38 -14.79
N HIS A 68 -3.83 -1.19 -14.14
CA HIS A 68 -3.61 -2.61 -13.95
C HIS A 68 -4.77 -3.39 -14.60
N PRO A 69 -4.54 -4.65 -15.03
CA PRO A 69 -5.60 -5.44 -15.65
C PRO A 69 -6.66 -5.77 -14.61
N ALA A 70 -7.81 -5.11 -14.69
CA ALA A 70 -9.00 -5.35 -13.88
C ALA A 70 -10.22 -5.20 -14.78
N ASP A 71 -11.32 -5.88 -14.44
CA ASP A 71 -12.57 -5.74 -15.19
C ASP A 71 -13.18 -4.35 -14.95
N ALA A 72 -12.96 -3.80 -13.75
CA ALA A 72 -13.20 -2.41 -13.38
C ALA A 72 -12.18 -1.96 -12.33
N THR A 73 -11.72 -0.71 -12.43
CA THR A 73 -10.84 -0.10 -11.43
C THR A 73 -11.67 0.66 -10.40
N PRO A 74 -11.43 0.50 -9.09
CA PRO A 74 -12.06 1.35 -8.07
C PRO A 74 -11.77 2.84 -8.35
N PRO A 75 -12.71 3.75 -8.00
CA PRO A 75 -12.45 5.17 -8.13
C PRO A 75 -11.25 5.58 -7.26
N LEU A 76 -10.51 6.59 -7.73
CA LEU A 76 -9.45 7.21 -6.93
C LEU A 76 -10.08 8.22 -5.97
N SER A 77 -9.82 8.04 -4.68
CA SER A 77 -10.16 8.99 -3.62
C SER A 77 -8.94 9.82 -3.22
N ALA A 78 -9.16 10.94 -2.55
CA ALA A 78 -8.06 11.65 -1.90
C ALA A 78 -7.43 10.77 -0.81
N PHE A 79 -6.16 10.99 -0.49
CA PHE A 79 -5.52 10.28 0.61
C PHE A 79 -6.28 10.45 1.94
N SER A 80 -6.56 9.32 2.58
CA SER A 80 -7.04 9.30 3.97
C SER A 80 -5.95 9.77 4.92
N THR A 81 -6.34 10.18 6.13
CA THR A 81 -5.42 10.85 7.08
C THR A 81 -4.19 10.00 7.39
N THR A 82 -4.39 8.70 7.66
CA THR A 82 -3.30 7.80 8.00
C THR A 82 -2.45 7.46 6.76
N VAL A 83 -3.07 7.27 5.59
CA VAL A 83 -2.33 7.04 4.34
C VAL A 83 -1.47 8.25 3.98
N GLU A 84 -1.99 9.48 4.11
CA GLU A 84 -1.22 10.70 3.85
C GLU A 84 -0.01 10.83 4.78
N ARG A 85 -0.19 10.56 6.09
CA ARG A 85 0.93 10.59 7.06
C ARG A 85 2.01 9.58 6.69
N ILE A 86 1.63 8.37 6.29
CA ILE A 86 2.55 7.32 5.82
C ILE A 86 3.24 7.75 4.53
N ARG A 87 2.47 8.17 3.52
CA ARG A 87 2.97 8.64 2.22
C ARG A 87 3.98 9.77 2.39
N ALA A 88 3.67 10.78 3.19
CA ALA A 88 4.54 11.92 3.44
C ALA A 88 5.84 11.51 4.15
N HIS A 89 5.76 10.61 5.14
CA HIS A 89 6.94 10.07 5.82
C HIS A 89 7.85 9.29 4.87
N VAL A 90 7.28 8.34 4.13
CA VAL A 90 8.01 7.49 3.17
C VAL A 90 8.58 8.34 2.04
N SER A 91 7.83 9.31 1.52
CA SER A 91 8.31 10.20 0.45
C SER A 91 9.55 10.98 0.87
N ARG A 92 9.55 11.52 2.11
CA ARG A 92 10.73 12.20 2.67
C ARG A 92 11.91 11.26 2.86
N LEU A 93 11.67 10.05 3.37
CA LEU A 93 12.71 9.06 3.61
C LEU A 93 13.42 8.65 2.31
N LEU A 94 12.65 8.50 1.22
CA LEU A 94 13.16 8.07 -0.08
C LEU A 94 13.68 9.23 -0.94
N GLY A 95 13.34 10.48 -0.59
CA GLY A 95 13.58 11.62 -1.49
C GLY A 95 12.80 11.52 -2.81
N GLN A 96 11.70 10.75 -2.80
CA GLN A 96 10.85 10.50 -3.96
C GLN A 96 9.41 10.87 -3.61
N PRO A 97 8.74 11.74 -4.39
CA PRO A 97 7.32 12.01 -4.18
C PRO A 97 6.49 10.76 -4.52
N LEU A 98 5.64 10.34 -3.58
CA LEU A 98 4.60 9.35 -3.83
C LEU A 98 3.27 10.09 -4.00
N ASN A 99 2.57 9.84 -5.10
CA ASN A 99 1.31 10.53 -5.45
C ASN A 99 0.11 9.59 -5.62
N HIS A 100 0.33 8.28 -5.55
CA HIS A 100 -0.70 7.25 -5.72
C HIS A 100 -0.45 6.08 -4.76
N ALA A 101 -1.51 5.48 -4.22
CA ALA A 101 -1.49 4.29 -3.40
C ALA A 101 -2.62 3.33 -3.78
N LEU A 102 -2.27 2.06 -4.01
CA LEU A 102 -3.23 0.95 -4.00
C LEU A 102 -3.18 0.33 -2.59
N VAL A 103 -4.21 0.57 -1.80
CA VAL A 103 -4.33 0.02 -0.45
C VAL A 103 -5.05 -1.32 -0.54
N GLN A 104 -4.52 -2.33 0.15
CA GLN A 104 -5.06 -3.69 0.11
C GLN A 104 -5.26 -4.21 1.52
N PHE A 105 -6.47 -4.68 1.83
CA PHE A 105 -6.79 -5.24 3.14
C PHE A 105 -7.13 -6.72 3.03
N TYR A 106 -6.26 -7.53 3.62
CA TYR A 106 -6.40 -8.97 3.76
C TYR A 106 -7.08 -9.26 5.11
N ARG A 107 -8.35 -9.68 5.04
CA ARG A 107 -9.25 -9.79 6.20
C ARG A 107 -8.89 -10.98 7.10
N HIS A 108 -8.33 -12.03 6.50
CA HIS A 108 -7.95 -13.28 7.15
C HIS A 108 -6.92 -14.04 6.30
N GLY A 109 -6.32 -15.10 6.84
CA GLY A 109 -5.31 -15.91 6.14
C GLY A 109 -5.78 -16.62 4.86
N GLY A 110 -7.08 -16.61 4.55
CA GLY A 110 -7.63 -17.06 3.27
C GLY A 110 -7.67 -16.00 2.16
N ASP A 111 -7.42 -14.73 2.48
CA ASP A 111 -7.32 -13.66 1.48
C ASP A 111 -5.92 -13.69 0.83
N TYR A 112 -5.83 -13.47 -0.48
CA TYR A 112 -4.56 -13.58 -1.20
C TYR A 112 -4.49 -12.71 -2.46
N ILE A 113 -3.29 -12.63 -3.01
CA ILE A 113 -3.01 -12.13 -4.35
C ILE A 113 -2.19 -13.19 -5.08
N SER A 114 -2.63 -13.58 -6.28
CA SER A 114 -1.91 -14.56 -7.10
C SER A 114 -0.57 -13.99 -7.57
N GLU A 115 0.33 -14.86 -8.02
CA GLU A 115 1.59 -14.45 -8.65
C GLU A 115 1.34 -13.44 -9.78
N HIS A 116 2.05 -12.31 -9.72
CA HIS A 116 1.95 -11.23 -10.68
C HIS A 116 3.19 -10.33 -10.63
N SER A 117 3.27 -9.41 -11.60
CA SER A 117 4.24 -8.31 -11.61
C SER A 117 3.50 -7.00 -11.77
N ASP A 118 3.92 -5.98 -11.03
CA ASP A 118 3.38 -4.63 -11.17
C ASP A 118 3.62 -4.09 -12.58
N LYS A 119 2.65 -3.31 -13.06
CA LYS A 119 2.71 -2.69 -14.38
C LYS A 119 3.42 -1.35 -14.24
N THR A 120 4.48 -1.15 -15.00
CA THR A 120 5.29 0.09 -14.90
C THR A 120 4.92 1.15 -15.94
N ILE A 121 3.88 0.93 -16.75
CA ILE A 121 3.51 1.82 -17.85
C ILE A 121 3.16 3.24 -17.40
N ASP A 122 2.57 3.38 -16.21
CA ASP A 122 2.19 4.66 -15.60
C ASP A 122 3.15 5.11 -14.50
N VAL A 123 4.25 4.38 -14.29
CA VAL A 123 5.24 4.66 -13.25
C VAL A 123 6.40 5.44 -13.87
N VAL A 124 6.83 6.51 -13.19
CA VAL A 124 7.97 7.31 -13.63
C VAL A 124 9.22 6.44 -13.71
N ARG A 125 9.90 6.44 -14.86
CA ARG A 125 11.13 5.66 -15.05
C ARG A 125 12.20 6.06 -14.02
N GLY A 126 12.83 5.06 -13.41
CA GLY A 126 13.86 5.26 -12.39
C GLY A 126 13.32 5.56 -11.00
N SER A 127 12.00 5.67 -10.82
CA SER A 127 11.38 5.71 -9.49
C SER A 127 11.17 4.30 -8.91
N SER A 128 11.07 4.22 -7.59
CA SER A 128 10.78 3.00 -6.85
C SER A 128 9.28 2.83 -6.60
N ILE A 129 8.79 1.59 -6.69
CA ILE A 129 7.51 1.19 -6.11
C ILE A 129 7.77 0.82 -4.65
N VAL A 130 6.93 1.30 -3.73
CA VAL A 130 7.10 1.05 -2.30
C VAL A 130 5.94 0.19 -1.80
N ASN A 131 6.28 -0.96 -1.20
CA ASN A 131 5.34 -1.77 -0.47
C ASN A 131 5.57 -1.59 1.03
N LEU A 132 4.52 -1.18 1.75
CA LEU A 132 4.54 -1.03 3.21
C LEU A 132 3.48 -1.94 3.82
N LEU A 133 3.91 -2.76 4.77
CA LEU A 133 3.04 -3.69 5.48
C LEU A 133 2.74 -3.17 6.89
N GLN A 134 1.47 -3.21 7.29
CA GLN A 134 1.02 -3.08 8.67
C GLN A 134 0.28 -4.36 9.04
N ILE A 135 0.62 -4.93 10.20
CA ILE A 135 0.01 -6.14 10.71
C ILE A 135 -0.58 -5.88 12.09
N LEU A 136 -1.78 -6.40 12.32
CA LEU A 136 -2.30 -6.52 13.67
C LEU A 136 -1.69 -7.76 14.31
N VAL A 137 -0.77 -7.56 15.25
CA VAL A 137 -0.25 -8.65 16.06
C VAL A 137 -1.19 -8.82 17.24
N SER A 138 -2.01 -9.88 17.22
CA SER A 138 -2.73 -10.29 18.42
C SER A 138 -1.70 -10.55 19.53
N PRO A 139 -1.91 -10.05 20.76
CA PRO A 139 -1.02 -10.38 21.86
C PRO A 139 -0.92 -11.89 21.97
N SER A 140 0.30 -12.42 21.93
CA SER A 140 0.55 -13.83 22.18
C SER A 140 -0.13 -14.21 23.49
N VAL A 141 -1.03 -15.19 23.46
CA VAL A 141 -1.49 -15.82 24.71
C VAL A 141 -0.22 -16.31 25.41
N PRO A 142 0.13 -15.79 26.60
CA PRO A 142 1.26 -16.34 27.35
C PRO A 142 0.99 -17.83 27.49
N ASN A 143 1.96 -18.67 27.16
CA ASN A 143 1.85 -20.11 27.39
C ASN A 143 1.30 -20.31 28.81
N ALA A 144 0.14 -20.94 28.91
CA ALA A 144 -0.42 -21.32 30.19
C ALA A 144 0.63 -22.19 30.93
N PRO A 145 0.81 -21.99 32.24
CA PRO A 145 1.84 -22.66 33.01
C PRO A 145 1.76 -24.19 32.94
#